data_AF-A0AAE9SHE4-F1
#
_entry.id   AF-A0AAE9SHE4-F1
#
_cell.length_a   1.000
_cell.length_b   1.000
_cell.length_c   1.000
_cell.angle_alpha   90.00
_cell.angle_beta   90.00
_cell.angle_gamma   90.00
#
_symmetry.space_group_name_H-M   'P 1'
#
loop_
_entity.id
_entity.type
_entity.pdbx_description
1 polymer ?
#
loop_
_entity_poly.entity_id
_entity_poly.type
_entity_poly.pdbx_seq_one_letter_code
_entity_poly.pdbx_strand_id
1 'polypeptide(L)'
;MKIGTTQFESADTPMGVVYGRLDFENINSPYELIKQYCLKNKVGINNDYPEDKFINTMIIPELKVFDSERKELKGLGAYIIGMESEEFEIQFGGITSDLMQSEFKHHYDQYYKTE
;
A
#
# COMPACT_ATOMS: atom_id res chain seq x y z
N MET A 1 -4.61 3.57 14.52
CA MET A 1 -5.75 2.73 14.10
C MET A 1 -5.24 1.73 13.09
N LYS A 2 -5.52 0.44 13.25
CA LYS A 2 -5.26 -0.55 12.19
C LYS A 2 -6.41 -0.46 11.18
N ILE A 3 -6.11 -0.36 9.89
CA ILE A 3 -7.12 -0.27 8.83
C ILE A 3 -7.30 -1.58 8.05
N GLY A 4 -6.31 -2.47 8.08
CA GLY A 4 -6.37 -3.70 7.31
C GLY A 4 -5.03 -4.45 7.30
N THR A 5 -4.94 -5.40 6.38
CA THR A 5 -3.75 -6.21 6.10
C THR A 5 -3.56 -6.38 4.60
N THR A 6 -2.34 -6.70 4.18
CA THR A 6 -2.02 -7.05 2.79
C THR A 6 -0.98 -8.17 2.81
N GLN A 7 -0.93 -8.96 1.75
CA GLN A 7 0.11 -9.99 1.57
C GLN A 7 1.28 -9.49 0.73
N PHE A 8 1.16 -8.32 0.09
CA PHE A 8 2.14 -7.80 -0.87
C PHE A 8 2.53 -8.87 -1.90
N GLU A 9 1.54 -9.45 -2.58
CA GLU A 9 1.68 -10.55 -3.52
C GLU A 9 2.50 -10.20 -4.77
N SER A 10 2.78 -8.92 -5.02
CA SER A 10 3.52 -8.45 -6.19
C SER A 10 4.59 -7.43 -5.83
N ALA A 11 5.60 -7.28 -6.70
CA ALA A 11 6.68 -6.33 -6.52
C ALA A 11 7.28 -5.86 -7.85
N ASP A 12 7.71 -4.60 -7.86
CA ASP A 12 8.73 -4.10 -8.79
C ASP A 12 10.04 -3.98 -8.01
N THR A 13 10.79 -5.08 -7.98
CA THR A 13 12.01 -5.23 -7.19
C THR A 13 13.07 -4.17 -7.53
N PRO A 14 13.42 -3.89 -8.80
CA PRO A 14 14.36 -2.83 -9.17
C PRO A 14 13.96 -1.44 -8.69
N MET A 15 12.66 -1.14 -8.66
CA MET A 15 12.14 0.16 -8.22
C MET A 15 11.96 0.23 -6.70
N GLY A 16 12.17 -0.86 -5.96
CA GLY A 16 11.98 -0.92 -4.51
C GLY A 16 10.51 -0.71 -4.13
N VAL A 17 9.58 -1.30 -4.89
CA VAL A 17 8.14 -1.21 -4.67
C VAL A 17 7.57 -2.61 -4.47
N VAL A 18 6.74 -2.76 -3.43
CA VAL A 18 5.87 -3.93 -3.26
C VAL A 18 4.43 -3.45 -3.21
N TYR A 19 3.52 -4.26 -3.72
CA TYR A 19 2.11 -3.90 -3.78
C TYR A 19 1.24 -5.13 -3.68
N GLY A 20 0.01 -4.90 -3.22
CA GLY A 20 -0.94 -5.97 -3.06
C GLY A 20 -2.28 -5.48 -2.55
N ARG A 21 -3.26 -6.37 -2.65
CA ARG A 21 -4.62 -6.12 -2.19
C ARG A 21 -4.64 -5.75 -0.72
N LEU A 22 -5.41 -4.72 -0.39
CA LEU A 22 -5.64 -4.26 0.97
C LEU A 22 -6.97 -4.83 1.49
N ASP A 23 -6.87 -5.81 2.37
CA ASP A 23 -8.01 -6.39 3.07
C ASP A 23 -8.35 -5.51 4.29
N PHE A 24 -9.39 -4.69 4.17
CA PHE A 24 -9.81 -3.80 5.25
C PHE A 24 -10.46 -4.55 6.42
N GLU A 25 -10.18 -4.10 7.65
CA GLU A 25 -10.76 -4.64 8.87
C GLU A 25 -11.71 -3.63 9.52
N ASN A 26 -12.97 -4.02 9.72
CA ASN A 26 -14.00 -3.20 10.39
C ASN A 26 -14.25 -1.83 9.70
N ILE A 27 -14.14 -1.76 8.38
CA ILE A 27 -14.39 -0.55 7.59
C ILE A 27 -15.51 -0.83 6.60
N ASN A 28 -16.62 -0.11 6.73
CA ASN A 28 -17.80 -0.31 5.90
C ASN A 28 -17.70 0.39 4.54
N SER A 29 -16.95 1.49 4.45
CA SER A 29 -16.69 2.18 3.18
C SER A 29 -15.25 2.65 3.14
N PRO A 30 -14.34 1.85 2.53
CA PRO A 30 -12.94 2.24 2.38
C PRO A 30 -12.77 3.52 1.56
N TYR A 31 -13.55 3.70 0.49
CA TYR A 31 -13.49 4.90 -0.35
C TYR A 31 -13.70 6.16 0.48
N GLU A 32 -14.80 6.23 1.25
CA GLU A 32 -15.09 7.39 2.08
C GLU A 32 -14.05 7.59 3.18
N LEU A 33 -13.59 6.50 3.83
CA LEU A 33 -12.56 6.60 4.85
C LEU A 33 -11.28 7.26 4.30
N ILE A 34 -10.79 6.76 3.17
CA ILE A 34 -9.55 7.25 2.53
C ILE A 34 -9.74 8.70 2.09
N LYS A 35 -10.85 9.00 1.40
CA LYS A 35 -11.14 10.35 0.92
C LYS A 35 -11.22 11.37 2.05
N GLN A 36 -11.98 11.08 3.10
CA GLN A 36 -12.10 11.98 4.26
C GLN A 36 -10.77 12.15 4.97
N TYR A 37 -9.96 11.08 5.08
CA TYR A 37 -8.61 11.17 5.65
C TYR A 37 -7.73 12.11 4.82
N CYS A 38 -7.70 11.94 3.50
CA CYS A 38 -6.87 12.76 2.62
C CYS A 38 -7.29 14.24 2.68
N LEU A 39 -8.59 14.54 2.63
CA LEU A 39 -9.10 15.92 2.73
C LEU A 39 -8.74 16.57 4.07
N LYS A 40 -8.92 15.83 5.17
CA LYS A 40 -8.63 16.33 6.53
C LYS A 40 -7.14 16.61 6.74
N ASN A 41 -6.27 15.76 6.21
CA ASN A 41 -4.81 15.83 6.43
C ASN A 41 -4.06 16.49 5.26
N LYS A 42 -4.79 17.02 4.27
CA LYS A 42 -4.22 17.65 3.06
C LYS A 42 -3.27 16.74 2.28
N VAL A 43 -3.57 15.45 2.26
CA VAL A 43 -2.88 14.49 1.38
C VAL A 43 -3.41 14.67 -0.03
N GLY A 44 -2.50 14.72 -1.01
CA GLY A 44 -2.88 14.83 -2.41
C GLY A 44 -3.67 13.62 -2.91
N ILE A 45 -4.62 13.86 -3.80
CA ILE A 45 -5.39 12.83 -4.50
C ILE A 45 -5.13 13.03 -5.99
N ASN A 46 -4.58 12.02 -6.65
CA ASN A 46 -4.27 12.06 -8.08
C ASN A 46 -5.54 11.93 -8.92
N ASN A 47 -6.45 11.04 -8.51
CA ASN A 47 -7.74 10.81 -9.17
C ASN A 47 -8.82 10.53 -8.11
N ASP A 48 -9.99 11.14 -8.28
CA ASP A 48 -11.19 10.92 -7.46
C ASP A 48 -12.40 10.88 -8.37
N TYR A 49 -13.04 9.71 -8.49
CA TYR A 49 -14.26 9.50 -9.25
C TYR A 49 -15.35 8.98 -8.30
N PRO A 50 -16.17 9.87 -7.72
CA PRO A 50 -17.17 9.48 -6.71
C PRO A 50 -18.27 8.55 -7.21
N GLU A 51 -18.65 8.68 -8.49
CA GLU A 51 -19.69 7.83 -9.10
C GLU A 51 -19.27 6.36 -9.12
N ASP A 52 -18.00 6.10 -9.42
CA ASP A 52 -17.42 4.75 -9.41
C ASP A 52 -16.82 4.40 -8.03
N LYS A 53 -16.79 5.35 -7.10
CA LYS A 53 -16.08 5.26 -5.82
C LYS A 53 -14.63 4.80 -6.00
N PHE A 54 -13.98 5.35 -7.02
CA PHE A 54 -12.57 5.15 -7.31
C PHE A 54 -11.74 6.29 -6.72
N ILE A 55 -10.61 5.93 -6.12
CA ILE A 55 -9.64 6.90 -5.62
C ILE A 55 -8.21 6.41 -5.85
N ASN A 56 -7.35 7.35 -6.23
CA ASN A 56 -5.91 7.17 -6.33
C ASN A 56 -5.23 8.29 -5.54
N THR A 57 -4.55 7.93 -4.45
CA THR A 57 -3.92 8.88 -3.54
C THR A 57 -2.45 9.15 -3.90
N MET A 58 -1.91 10.28 -3.45
CA MET A 58 -0.46 10.42 -3.30
C MET A 58 0.01 9.66 -2.05
N ILE A 59 1.33 9.64 -1.80
CA ILE A 59 1.89 9.08 -0.56
C ILE A 59 1.18 9.68 0.65
N ILE A 60 0.65 8.81 1.50
CA ILE A 60 -0.03 9.15 2.75
C ILE A 60 1.03 9.09 3.87
N PRO A 61 1.54 10.23 4.39
CA PRO A 61 2.72 10.23 5.27
C PRO A 61 2.52 9.46 6.58
N GLU A 62 1.30 9.42 7.11
CA GLU A 62 1.00 8.70 8.35
C GLU A 62 0.51 7.26 8.11
N LEU A 63 0.39 6.81 6.85
CA LEU A 63 0.10 5.41 6.56
C LEU A 63 1.36 4.58 6.77
N LYS A 64 1.32 3.72 7.78
CA LYS A 64 2.44 2.89 8.21
C LYS A 64 2.15 1.42 7.97
N VAL A 65 3.18 0.72 7.52
CA VAL A 65 3.17 -0.72 7.31
C VAL A 65 3.95 -1.39 8.43
N PHE A 66 3.40 -2.47 8.97
CA PHE A 66 4.02 -3.26 10.03
C PHE A 66 4.05 -4.72 9.61
N ASP A 67 5.09 -5.45 10.00
CA ASP A 67 5.15 -6.90 9.83
C ASP A 67 4.27 -7.64 10.85
N SER A 68 4.30 -8.97 10.79
CA SER A 68 3.57 -9.85 11.70
C SER A 68 4.03 -9.74 13.16
N GLU A 69 5.26 -9.30 13.40
CA GLU A 69 5.84 -9.04 14.73
C GLU A 69 5.58 -7.60 15.22
N ARG A 70 4.82 -6.80 14.45
CA ARG A 70 4.48 -5.38 14.71
C ARG A 70 5.67 -4.43 14.66
N LYS A 71 6.74 -4.78 13.96
CA LYS A 71 7.83 -3.87 13.64
C LYS A 71 7.45 -3.04 12.42
N GLU A 72 7.66 -1.73 12.51
CA GLU A 72 7.36 -0.81 11.40
C GLU A 72 8.36 -1.04 10.25
N LEU A 73 7.84 -1.32 9.06
CA LEU A 73 8.64 -1.41 7.85
C LEU A 73 8.96 0.01 7.37
N LYS A 74 10.24 0.28 7.11
CA LYS A 74 10.72 1.62 6.75
C LYS A 74 10.95 1.73 5.24
N GLY A 75 10.13 2.53 4.58
CA GLY A 75 10.25 2.91 3.18
C GLY A 75 10.01 4.41 2.98
N LEU A 76 9.93 4.86 1.73
CA LEU A 76 9.60 6.26 1.41
C LEU A 76 8.15 6.58 1.79
N GLY A 77 7.25 5.61 1.64
CA GLY A 77 5.85 5.73 2.06
C GLY A 77 4.93 4.83 1.25
N ALA A 78 3.65 4.86 1.61
CA ALA A 78 2.61 4.10 0.93
C ALA A 78 1.51 5.01 0.40
N TYR A 79 0.88 4.58 -0.69
CA TYR A 79 -0.37 5.15 -1.18
C TYR A 79 -1.38 4.04 -1.44
N ILE A 80 -2.64 4.43 -1.53
CA ILE A 80 -3.76 3.54 -1.82
C ILE A 80 -4.40 3.96 -3.14
N ILE A 81 -4.71 2.95 -3.95
CA ILE A 81 -5.46 3.07 -5.19
C ILE A 81 -6.54 1.98 -5.23
N GLY A 82 -7.71 2.28 -5.77
CA GLY A 82 -8.72 1.26 -5.99
C GLY A 82 -10.14 1.79 -6.12
N MET A 83 -11.06 0.84 -6.25
CA MET A 83 -12.49 1.08 -6.46
C MET A 83 -13.31 0.24 -5.48
N GLU A 84 -14.34 0.83 -4.87
CA GLU A 84 -15.13 0.12 -3.85
C GLU A 84 -15.91 -1.10 -4.38
N SER A 85 -16.27 -1.11 -5.67
CA SER A 85 -16.91 -2.27 -6.33
C SER A 85 -15.94 -3.38 -6.73
N GLU A 86 -14.63 -3.12 -6.69
CA GLU A 86 -13.58 -4.08 -7.00
C GLU A 86 -12.72 -4.31 -5.75
N GLU A 87 -11.46 -3.92 -5.80
CA GLU A 87 -10.54 -4.00 -4.69
C GLU A 87 -9.70 -2.72 -4.56
N PHE A 88 -9.12 -2.56 -3.38
CA PHE A 88 -8.10 -1.56 -3.14
C PHE A 88 -6.75 -2.24 -3.03
N GLU A 89 -5.74 -1.56 -3.53
CA GLU A 89 -4.35 -1.94 -3.47
C GLU A 89 -3.60 -0.91 -2.63
N ILE A 90 -2.69 -1.40 -1.79
CA ILE A 90 -1.66 -0.58 -1.17
C ILE A 90 -0.36 -0.79 -1.95
N GLN A 91 0.27 0.31 -2.34
CA GLN A 91 1.63 0.28 -2.88
C GLN A 91 2.58 0.90 -1.87
N PHE A 92 3.63 0.17 -1.51
CA PHE A 92 4.64 0.59 -0.56
C PHE A 92 5.99 0.70 -1.24
N GLY A 93 6.49 1.93 -1.36
CA GLY A 93 7.68 2.26 -2.15
C GLY A 93 8.85 2.75 -1.32
N GLY A 94 10.02 2.78 -1.95
CA GLY A 94 11.28 3.20 -1.32
C GLY A 94 11.84 2.15 -0.37
N ILE A 95 11.59 0.88 -0.66
CA ILE A 95 12.13 -0.27 0.06
C ILE A 95 13.60 -0.43 -0.32
N THR A 96 14.47 -0.54 0.69
CA THR A 96 15.90 -0.79 0.48
C THR A 96 16.14 -2.24 0.07
N SER A 97 17.27 -2.52 -0.57
CA SER A 97 17.65 -3.90 -0.93
C SER A 97 17.71 -4.81 0.31
N ASP A 98 18.21 -4.31 1.44
CA ASP A 98 18.26 -5.08 2.70
C ASP A 98 16.84 -5.46 3.19
N LEU A 99 15.90 -4.51 3.15
CA LEU A 99 14.51 -4.75 3.55
C LEU A 99 13.80 -5.69 2.57
N MET A 100 14.06 -5.55 1.28
CA MET A 100 13.56 -6.46 0.24
C MET A 100 14.06 -7.89 0.47
N GLN A 101 15.34 -8.08 0.81
CA GLN A 101 15.92 -9.40 1.07
C GLN A 101 15.41 -10.03 2.38
N SER A 102 15.12 -9.23 3.41
CA SER A 102 14.68 -9.74 4.71
C SER A 102 13.18 -10.02 4.75
N GLU A 103 12.35 -9.06 4.35
CA GLU A 103 10.88 -9.15 4.48
C GLU A 103 10.21 -9.69 3.22
N PHE A 104 10.79 -9.43 2.05
CA PHE A 104 10.20 -9.75 0.74
C PHE A 104 11.09 -10.70 -0.08
N LYS A 105 11.77 -11.62 0.62
CA LYS A 105 12.81 -12.49 0.05
C LYS A 105 12.35 -13.24 -1.22
N HIS A 106 11.10 -13.64 -1.27
CA HIS A 106 10.54 -14.33 -2.43
C HIS A 106 10.53 -13.45 -3.69
N HIS A 107 10.19 -12.15 -3.57
CA HIS A 107 10.28 -11.17 -4.65
C HIS A 107 11.71 -10.88 -5.06
N TYR A 108 12.60 -10.76 -4.08
CA TYR A 108 14.03 -10.59 -4.33
C TYR A 108 14.60 -11.77 -5.13
N ASP A 109 14.36 -12.98 -4.65
CA ASP A 109 14.86 -14.21 -5.27
C ASP A 109 14.25 -14.43 -6.65
N GLN A 110 12.94 -14.20 -6.81
CA GLN A 110 12.28 -14.32 -8.11
C GLN A 110 12.89 -13.40 -9.16
N TYR A 111 13.26 -12.18 -8.80
CA TYR A 111 13.86 -11.22 -9.74
C TYR A 111 15.34 -11.48 -10.02
N TYR A 112 16.14 -11.77 -8.98
CA TYR A 112 17.61 -11.85 -9.11
C TYR A 112 18.18 -13.26 -9.27
N LYS A 113 17.41 -14.32 -8.97
CA LYS A 113 17.87 -15.71 -9.03
C LYS A 113 17.21 -16.54 -10.13
N THR A 114 16.38 -15.93 -10.96
CA THR A 114 15.99 -16.55 -12.22
C THR A 114 17.13 -16.39 -13.22
N GLU A 115 17.95 -17.44 -13.32
CA GLU A 115 18.90 -17.68 -14.41
C GLU A 115 18.21 -18.30 -15.63
#